data_AF-A0A7I9XNN2-F1
#
_entry.id   AF-A0A7I9XNN2-F1
#
_cell.length_a   1.000
_cell.length_b   1.000
_cell.length_c   1.000
_cell.angle_alpha   90.00
_cell.angle_beta   90.00
_cell.angle_gamma   90.00
#
_symmetry.space_group_name_H-M   'P 1'
#
loop_
_entity.id
_entity.type
_entity.pdbx_description
1 polymer ?
#
loop_
_entity_poly.entity_id
_entity_poly.type
_entity_poly.pdbx_seq_one_letter_code
_entity_poly.pdbx_strand_id
1 'polypeptide(L)'
;MSDGDLELLDRAHRLFAGRPQPVSLNTRLERYIDLLGQAAAAPTGPGQGRYRQTVLAQRELLSGNARTDAAATAVLAAAVADHARAGQQTNGVAAAARADAAIVPDTPLAQREAMRRRAARLRAQRAHVVSARHRAQAHRRRLRRLRYRGARRRTAGLDRLRLPNTRAGTAVRAALSRLGKPYVWGATGPDRFDCSGLTQWAYTQAGVPLSRTTYTQIHDGIPVSRSQIRPGDLVFPSIGHVQLAIGNNMVVEAPHAGATVQISPLGAHVAIRRPVP
;
A
#
# COMPACT_ATOMS: atom_id res chain seq x y z
N MET A 1 -24.66 -43.57 -3.76
CA MET A 1 -23.50 -42.85 -3.21
C MET A 1 -23.28 -43.36 -1.80
N SER A 2 -22.05 -43.48 -1.26
CA SER A 2 -21.88 -43.83 0.16
C SER A 2 -21.81 -42.59 1.05
N ASP A 3 -22.12 -42.73 2.34
CA ASP A 3 -22.01 -41.64 3.32
C ASP A 3 -20.59 -41.06 3.38
N GLY A 4 -19.57 -41.92 3.28
CA GLY A 4 -18.17 -41.49 3.23
C GLY A 4 -17.83 -40.66 1.98
N ASP A 5 -18.45 -40.93 0.83
CA ASP A 5 -18.26 -40.10 -0.36
C ASP A 5 -18.89 -38.72 -0.17
N LEU A 6 -20.10 -38.66 0.41
CA LEU A 6 -20.79 -37.41 0.67
C LEU A 6 -19.99 -36.53 1.65
N GLU A 7 -19.47 -37.13 2.71
CA GLU A 7 -18.62 -36.42 3.67
C GLU A 7 -17.34 -35.88 3.03
N LEU A 8 -16.72 -36.65 2.13
CA LEU A 8 -15.55 -36.21 1.38
C LEU A 8 -15.86 -35.02 0.47
N LEU A 9 -16.98 -35.07 -0.26
CA LEU A 9 -17.41 -33.97 -1.13
C LEU A 9 -17.70 -32.69 -0.32
N ASP A 10 -18.34 -32.83 0.84
CA ASP A 10 -18.63 -31.70 1.73
C ASP A 10 -17.38 -31.14 2.40
N ARG A 11 -16.44 -32.00 2.80
CA ARG A 11 -15.13 -31.57 3.28
C ARG A 11 -14.38 -30.77 2.22
N ALA A 12 -14.43 -31.20 0.96
CA ALA A 12 -13.84 -30.46 -0.14
C ALA A 12 -14.54 -29.10 -0.38
N HIS A 13 -15.87 -29.04 -0.25
CA HIS A 13 -16.62 -27.78 -0.36
C HIS A 13 -16.30 -26.80 0.76
N ARG A 14 -16.15 -27.28 2.01
CA ARG A 14 -15.82 -26.43 3.18
C ARG A 14 -14.54 -25.61 3.03
N LEU A 15 -13.60 -26.03 2.16
CA LEU A 15 -12.43 -25.24 1.79
C LEU A 15 -12.78 -23.86 1.21
N PHE A 16 -14.01 -23.68 0.72
CA PHE A 16 -14.50 -22.48 0.06
C PHE A 16 -15.68 -21.80 0.78
N ALA A 17 -16.02 -22.23 1.99
CA ALA A 17 -17.19 -21.70 2.73
C ALA A 17 -17.00 -20.25 3.24
N GLY A 18 -15.76 -19.76 3.30
CA GLY A 18 -15.46 -18.38 3.72
C GLY A 18 -15.87 -17.33 2.68
N ARG A 19 -16.26 -16.14 3.15
CA ARG A 19 -16.45 -14.95 2.29
C ARG A 19 -15.27 -13.99 2.45
N PRO A 20 -14.18 -14.14 1.66
CA PRO A 20 -13.08 -13.20 1.70
C PRO A 20 -13.57 -11.82 1.22
N GLN A 21 -13.34 -10.77 2.02
CA GLN A 21 -13.70 -9.41 1.64
C GLN A 21 -12.68 -8.84 0.64
N PRO A 22 -13.13 -8.07 -0.38
CA PRO A 22 -12.23 -7.36 -1.26
C PRO A 22 -11.49 -6.27 -0.48
N VAL A 23 -10.15 -6.35 -0.48
CA VAL A 23 -9.28 -5.32 0.11
C VAL A 23 -8.83 -4.37 -0.99
N SER A 24 -9.13 -3.08 -0.83
CA SER A 24 -8.60 -2.02 -1.70
C SER A 24 -7.34 -1.46 -1.08
N LEU A 25 -6.27 -1.38 -1.87
CA LEU A 25 -5.04 -0.70 -1.49
C LEU A 25 -5.05 0.79 -1.87
N ASN A 26 -6.19 1.34 -2.29
CA ASN A 26 -6.28 2.71 -2.79
C ASN A 26 -6.12 3.73 -1.67
N THR A 27 -4.88 4.00 -1.28
CA THR A 27 -4.48 5.21 -0.54
C THR A 27 -4.59 6.39 -1.50
N ARG A 28 -5.13 7.54 -1.05
CA ARG A 28 -5.44 8.80 -1.77
C ARG A 28 -4.28 9.43 -2.60
N LEU A 29 -3.53 8.64 -3.38
CA LEU A 29 -2.33 8.99 -4.13
C LEU A 29 -2.62 9.84 -5.36
N GLU A 30 -3.83 9.73 -5.93
CA GLU A 30 -4.27 10.52 -7.08
C GLU A 30 -4.19 12.03 -6.78
N ARG A 31 -4.68 12.46 -5.61
CA ARG A 31 -4.57 13.85 -5.15
C ARG A 31 -3.12 14.35 -5.14
N TYR A 32 -2.17 13.49 -4.76
CA TYR A 32 -0.74 13.86 -4.73
C TYR A 32 -0.12 13.91 -6.12
N ILE A 33 -0.53 13.00 -7.02
CA ILE A 33 -0.08 13.00 -8.41
C ILE A 33 -0.51 14.30 -9.11
N ASP A 34 -1.71 14.76 -8.82
CA ASP A 34 -2.26 16.01 -9.36
C ASP A 34 -1.56 17.25 -8.78
N LEU A 35 -1.39 17.30 -7.46
CA LEU A 35 -0.64 18.39 -6.79
C LEU A 35 0.80 18.50 -7.31
N LEU A 36 1.49 17.38 -7.50
CA LEU A 36 2.84 17.39 -8.10
C LEU A 36 2.79 17.77 -9.58
N GLY A 37 1.73 17.41 -10.31
CA GLY A 37 1.52 17.86 -11.68
C GLY A 37 1.39 19.39 -11.77
N GLN A 38 0.58 19.98 -10.90
CA GLN A 38 0.40 21.43 -10.79
C GLN A 38 1.70 22.14 -10.39
N ALA A 39 2.43 21.59 -9.41
CA ALA A 39 3.72 22.12 -8.98
C ALA A 39 4.81 22.07 -10.08
N ALA A 40 4.73 21.09 -10.99
CA ALA A 40 5.62 21.01 -12.15
C ALA A 40 5.23 21.97 -13.30
N ALA A 41 3.99 22.45 -13.32
CA ALA A 41 3.43 23.32 -14.37
C ALA A 41 3.50 24.82 -14.03
N ALA A 42 3.74 25.19 -12.78
CA ALA A 42 3.85 26.58 -12.35
C ALA A 42 5.00 27.32 -13.08
N PRO A 43 4.83 28.61 -13.44
CA PRO A 43 5.89 29.40 -14.08
C PRO A 43 7.12 29.49 -13.16
N THR A 44 8.28 29.05 -13.67
CA THR A 44 9.51 28.96 -12.88
C THR A 44 10.53 30.01 -13.32
N GLY A 45 11.12 30.74 -12.37
CA GLY A 45 12.21 31.68 -12.62
C GLY A 45 13.56 31.00 -12.96
N PRO A 46 14.61 31.79 -13.29
CA PRO A 46 15.92 31.25 -13.66
C PRO A 46 16.53 30.37 -12.56
N GLY A 47 17.05 29.18 -12.93
CA GLY A 47 17.70 28.23 -12.01
C GLY A 47 16.84 27.05 -11.51
N GLN A 48 15.54 27.01 -11.85
CA GLN A 48 14.59 26.01 -11.33
C GLN A 48 14.40 24.74 -12.20
N GLY A 49 15.18 24.53 -13.26
CA GLY A 49 15.09 23.34 -14.12
C GLY A 49 15.33 22.02 -13.37
N ARG A 50 16.23 22.02 -12.39
CA ARG A 50 16.50 20.86 -11.51
C ARG A 50 15.30 20.51 -10.61
N TYR A 51 14.56 21.52 -10.13
CA TYR A 51 13.37 21.30 -9.32
C TYR A 51 12.24 20.65 -10.12
N ARG A 52 11.96 21.17 -11.32
CA ARG A 52 10.94 20.59 -12.21
C ARG A 52 11.24 19.12 -12.50
N GLN A 53 12.52 18.79 -12.73
CA GLN A 53 12.96 17.40 -12.89
C GLN A 53 12.69 16.55 -11.64
N THR A 54 12.94 17.07 -10.44
CA THR A 54 12.67 16.36 -9.17
C THR A 54 11.19 16.12 -8.92
N VAL A 55 10.34 17.14 -9.14
CA VAL A 55 8.88 17.01 -9.00
C VAL A 55 8.32 16.01 -10.02
N LEU A 56 8.78 16.08 -11.27
CA LEU A 56 8.39 15.12 -12.30
C LEU A 56 8.84 13.69 -11.97
N ALA A 57 10.05 13.51 -11.43
CA ALA A 57 10.55 12.21 -10.99
C ALA A 57 9.73 11.66 -9.81
N GLN A 58 9.35 12.50 -8.86
CA GLN A 58 8.51 12.09 -7.72
C GLN A 58 7.08 11.76 -8.18
N ARG A 59 6.51 12.53 -9.12
CA ARG A 59 5.22 12.24 -9.74
C ARG A 59 5.26 10.90 -10.48
N GLU A 60 6.32 10.64 -11.24
CA GLU A 60 6.51 9.37 -11.94
C GLU A 60 6.57 8.18 -10.96
N LEU A 61 7.25 8.35 -9.83
CA LEU A 61 7.32 7.35 -8.77
C LEU A 61 5.97 7.09 -8.11
N LEU A 62 5.23 8.14 -7.71
CA LEU A 62 3.91 8.00 -7.10
C LEU A 62 2.92 7.35 -8.08
N SER A 63 2.90 7.79 -9.34
CA SER A 63 2.13 7.15 -10.41
C SER A 63 2.53 5.68 -10.61
N GLY A 64 3.83 5.37 -10.51
CA GLY A 64 4.35 4.02 -10.56
C GLY A 64 3.87 3.13 -9.39
N ASN A 65 3.79 3.68 -8.19
CA ASN A 65 3.28 2.99 -7.01
C ASN A 65 1.78 2.80 -7.09
N ALA A 66 1.02 3.85 -7.45
CA ALA A 66 -0.44 3.77 -7.65
C ALA A 66 -0.81 2.68 -8.67
N ARG A 67 -0.09 2.59 -9.80
CA ARG A 67 -0.27 1.50 -10.78
C ARG A 67 0.02 0.11 -10.18
N THR A 68 0.99 0.01 -9.28
CA THR A 68 1.34 -1.27 -8.62
C THR A 68 0.26 -1.68 -7.61
N ASP A 69 -0.27 -0.73 -6.87
CA ASP A 69 -1.34 -0.93 -5.89
C ASP A 69 -2.68 -1.25 -6.58
N ALA A 70 -2.99 -0.57 -7.69
CA ALA A 70 -4.14 -0.89 -8.54
C ALA A 70 -4.03 -2.31 -9.11
N ALA A 71 -2.85 -2.70 -9.62
CA ALA A 71 -2.61 -4.05 -10.10
C ALA A 71 -2.74 -5.11 -8.99
N ALA A 72 -2.26 -4.81 -7.78
CA ALA A 72 -2.40 -5.71 -6.63
C ALA A 72 -3.87 -5.85 -6.19
N THR A 73 -4.63 -4.74 -6.17
CA THR A 73 -6.07 -4.72 -5.90
C THR A 73 -6.83 -5.57 -6.92
N ALA A 74 -6.52 -5.43 -8.21
CA ALA A 74 -7.13 -6.25 -9.25
C ALA A 74 -6.83 -7.76 -9.08
N VAL A 75 -5.60 -8.12 -8.69
CA VAL A 75 -5.25 -9.53 -8.40
C VAL A 75 -6.00 -10.07 -7.18
N LEU A 76 -6.17 -9.28 -6.13
CA LEU A 76 -6.95 -9.66 -4.94
C LEU A 76 -8.44 -9.82 -5.29
N ALA A 77 -9.02 -8.90 -6.05
CA ALA A 77 -10.40 -8.99 -6.51
C ALA A 77 -10.63 -10.25 -7.37
N ALA A 78 -9.71 -10.56 -8.29
CA ALA A 78 -9.77 -11.79 -9.08
C ALA A 78 -9.66 -13.04 -8.20
N ALA A 79 -8.81 -13.04 -7.17
CA ALA A 79 -8.70 -14.15 -6.24
C ALA A 79 -9.99 -14.39 -5.43
N VAL A 80 -10.67 -13.31 -5.00
CA VAL A 80 -11.98 -13.39 -4.33
C VAL A 80 -13.04 -13.98 -5.27
N ALA A 81 -13.09 -13.52 -6.53
CA ALA A 81 -14.02 -14.03 -7.52
C ALA A 81 -13.76 -15.52 -7.85
N ASP A 82 -12.50 -15.92 -7.97
CA ASP A 82 -12.13 -17.33 -8.21
C ASP A 82 -12.48 -18.23 -7.02
N HIS A 83 -12.34 -17.73 -5.79
CA HIS A 83 -12.75 -18.43 -4.57
C HIS A 83 -14.27 -18.64 -4.55
N ALA A 84 -15.05 -17.59 -4.82
CA ALA A 84 -16.51 -17.68 -4.89
C ALA A 84 -16.98 -18.67 -5.97
N ARG A 85 -16.38 -18.63 -7.16
CA ARG A 85 -16.67 -19.56 -8.26
C ARG A 85 -16.37 -21.01 -7.87
N ALA A 86 -15.24 -21.27 -7.20
CA ALA A 86 -14.90 -22.61 -6.71
C ALA A 86 -15.90 -23.10 -5.64
N GLY A 87 -16.36 -22.21 -4.76
CA GLY A 87 -17.43 -22.50 -3.80
C GLY A 87 -18.73 -22.91 -4.48
N GLN A 88 -19.19 -22.15 -5.49
CA GLN A 88 -20.40 -22.50 -6.25
C GLN A 88 -20.27 -23.85 -6.97
N GLN A 89 -19.14 -24.09 -7.65
CA GLN A 89 -18.89 -25.34 -8.37
C GLN A 89 -18.88 -26.55 -7.45
N THR A 90 -18.16 -26.46 -6.32
CA THR A 90 -18.04 -27.56 -5.36
C THR A 90 -19.35 -27.83 -4.61
N ASN A 91 -20.14 -26.79 -4.34
CA ASN A 91 -21.47 -26.95 -3.77
C ASN A 91 -22.42 -27.64 -4.76
N GLY A 92 -22.36 -27.27 -6.05
CA GLY A 92 -23.17 -27.90 -7.09
C GLY A 92 -22.91 -29.41 -7.22
N VAL A 93 -21.65 -29.82 -7.15
CA VAL A 93 -21.28 -31.24 -7.16
C VAL A 93 -21.78 -31.97 -5.91
N ALA A 94 -21.64 -31.37 -4.73
CA ALA A 94 -22.13 -31.95 -3.47
C ALA A 94 -23.66 -32.10 -3.47
N ALA A 95 -24.40 -31.06 -3.91
CA ALA A 95 -25.85 -31.11 -4.05
C ALA A 95 -26.30 -32.22 -5.02
N ALA A 96 -25.65 -32.32 -6.17
CA ALA A 96 -25.97 -33.36 -7.14
C ALA A 96 -25.63 -34.77 -6.63
N ALA A 97 -24.55 -34.93 -5.84
CA ALA A 97 -24.21 -36.20 -5.21
C ALA A 97 -25.22 -36.62 -4.12
N ARG A 98 -25.79 -35.67 -3.37
CA ARG A 98 -26.89 -35.93 -2.42
C ARG A 98 -28.16 -36.39 -3.14
N ALA A 99 -28.50 -35.75 -4.27
CA ALA A 99 -29.61 -36.20 -5.11
C ALA A 99 -29.37 -37.62 -5.66
N ASP A 100 -28.16 -37.92 -6.12
CA ASP A 100 -27.78 -39.27 -6.57
C ASP A 100 -27.83 -40.30 -5.42
N ALA A 101 -27.67 -39.89 -4.16
CA ALA A 101 -27.73 -40.77 -2.98
C ALA A 101 -29.17 -41.15 -2.59
N ALA A 102 -30.14 -40.28 -2.88
CA ALA A 102 -31.55 -40.53 -2.58
C ALA A 102 -32.19 -41.59 -3.49
N ILE A 103 -31.54 -41.92 -4.62
CA ILE A 103 -32.03 -42.91 -5.59
C ILE A 103 -31.44 -44.28 -5.26
N VAL A 104 -32.30 -45.25 -4.96
CA VAL A 104 -31.93 -46.66 -4.76
C VAL A 104 -32.00 -47.40 -6.10
N PRO A 105 -30.88 -47.90 -6.66
CA PRO A 105 -30.91 -48.63 -7.92
C PRO A 105 -31.42 -50.06 -7.74
N ASP A 106 -32.45 -50.42 -8.48
CA ASP A 106 -33.17 -51.69 -8.43
C ASP A 106 -32.75 -52.69 -9.54
N THR A 107 -32.08 -52.22 -10.58
CA THR A 107 -31.60 -53.04 -11.71
C THR A 107 -30.07 -53.03 -11.85
N PRO A 108 -29.45 -54.07 -12.43
CA PRO A 108 -28.01 -54.09 -12.72
C PRO A 108 -27.55 -52.91 -13.58
N LEU A 109 -28.38 -52.47 -14.54
CA LEU A 109 -28.10 -51.30 -15.37
C LEU A 109 -28.11 -50.01 -14.53
N ALA A 110 -29.11 -49.83 -13.66
CA ALA A 110 -29.19 -48.68 -12.76
C ALA A 110 -28.01 -48.64 -11.77
N GLN A 111 -27.56 -49.80 -11.27
CA GLN A 111 -26.37 -49.91 -10.42
C GLN A 111 -25.09 -49.47 -11.15
N ARG A 112 -24.90 -49.93 -12.39
CA ARG A 112 -23.76 -49.51 -13.23
C ARG A 112 -23.76 -48.00 -13.47
N GLU A 113 -24.93 -47.42 -13.73
CA GLU A 113 -25.06 -45.99 -13.95
C GLU A 113 -24.84 -45.19 -12.65
N ALA A 114 -25.30 -45.69 -11.50
CA ALA A 114 -25.01 -45.11 -10.20
C ALA A 114 -23.49 -45.09 -9.91
N MET A 115 -22.76 -46.17 -10.23
CA MET A 115 -21.30 -46.21 -10.10
C MET A 115 -20.61 -45.20 -11.02
N ARG A 116 -21.09 -45.04 -12.27
CA ARG A 116 -20.57 -44.03 -13.21
C ARG A 116 -20.78 -42.61 -12.71
N ARG A 117 -22.00 -42.28 -12.24
CA ARG A 117 -22.31 -40.99 -11.63
C ARG A 117 -21.43 -40.72 -10.42
N ARG A 118 -21.28 -41.68 -9.51
CA ARG A 118 -20.36 -41.58 -8.35
C ARG A 118 -18.95 -41.21 -8.78
N ALA A 119 -18.37 -41.95 -9.72
CA ALA A 119 -17.02 -41.69 -10.20
C ALA A 119 -16.91 -40.31 -10.88
N ALA A 120 -17.94 -39.88 -11.61
CA ALA A 120 -18.00 -38.55 -12.22
C ALA A 120 -18.03 -37.42 -11.18
N ARG A 121 -18.84 -37.54 -10.10
CA ARG A 121 -18.89 -36.54 -9.02
C ARG A 121 -17.54 -36.37 -8.33
N LEU A 122 -16.90 -37.48 -7.95
CA LEU A 122 -15.59 -37.45 -7.29
C LEU A 122 -14.51 -36.82 -8.20
N ARG A 123 -14.50 -37.17 -9.49
CA ARG A 123 -13.57 -36.56 -10.47
C ARG A 123 -13.84 -35.07 -10.65
N ALA A 124 -15.10 -34.66 -10.77
CA ALA A 124 -15.49 -33.26 -10.90
C ALA A 124 -15.06 -32.44 -9.66
N GLN A 125 -15.36 -32.93 -8.46
CA GLN A 125 -14.97 -32.26 -7.22
C GLN A 125 -13.46 -32.07 -7.12
N ARG A 126 -12.69 -33.14 -7.40
CA ARG A 126 -11.23 -33.08 -7.45
C ARG A 126 -10.74 -32.06 -8.48
N ALA A 127 -11.32 -32.05 -9.67
CA ALA A 127 -10.94 -31.11 -10.72
C ALA A 127 -11.17 -29.65 -10.31
N HIS A 128 -12.32 -29.35 -9.68
CA HIS A 128 -12.62 -28.01 -9.18
C HIS A 128 -11.63 -27.56 -8.10
N VAL A 129 -11.34 -28.43 -7.12
CA VAL A 129 -10.37 -28.13 -6.04
C VAL A 129 -8.96 -27.90 -6.60
N VAL A 130 -8.49 -28.77 -7.49
CA VAL A 130 -7.16 -28.66 -8.11
C VAL A 130 -7.05 -27.39 -8.96
N SER A 131 -8.09 -27.08 -9.75
CA SER A 131 -8.16 -25.87 -10.55
C SER A 131 -8.12 -24.60 -9.69
N ALA A 132 -8.89 -24.59 -8.58
CA ALA A 132 -8.88 -23.49 -7.61
C ALA A 132 -7.50 -23.31 -6.96
N ARG A 133 -6.82 -24.42 -6.58
CA ARG A 133 -5.45 -24.39 -6.05
C ARG A 133 -4.46 -23.78 -7.04
N HIS A 134 -4.51 -24.17 -8.32
CA HIS A 134 -3.62 -23.61 -9.35
C HIS A 134 -3.86 -22.11 -9.55
N ARG A 135 -5.12 -21.65 -9.60
CA ARG A 135 -5.45 -20.22 -9.66
C ARG A 135 -4.93 -19.45 -8.44
N ALA A 136 -5.14 -19.97 -7.24
CA ALA A 136 -4.62 -19.36 -6.00
C ALA A 136 -3.08 -19.26 -5.99
N GLN A 137 -2.37 -20.29 -6.47
CA GLN A 137 -0.92 -20.26 -6.62
C GLN A 137 -0.46 -19.23 -7.66
N ALA A 138 -1.17 -19.10 -8.78
CA ALA A 138 -0.89 -18.09 -9.80
C ALA A 138 -1.05 -16.67 -9.25
N HIS A 139 -2.13 -16.39 -8.52
CA HIS A 139 -2.35 -15.10 -7.84
C HIS A 139 -1.24 -14.80 -6.82
N ARG A 140 -0.84 -15.76 -5.98
CA ARG A 140 0.29 -15.61 -5.06
C ARG A 140 1.60 -15.25 -5.77
N ARG A 141 1.89 -15.87 -6.92
CA ARG A 141 3.08 -15.56 -7.73
C ARG A 141 2.99 -14.14 -8.31
N ARG A 142 1.81 -13.72 -8.80
CA ARG A 142 1.57 -12.36 -9.31
C ARG A 142 1.79 -11.31 -8.20
N LEU A 143 1.22 -11.52 -7.02
CA LEU A 143 1.41 -10.62 -5.86
C LEU A 143 2.88 -10.53 -5.43
N ARG A 144 3.63 -11.64 -5.41
CA ARG A 144 5.07 -11.63 -5.12
C ARG A 144 5.86 -10.78 -6.12
N ARG A 145 5.54 -10.89 -7.42
CA ARG A 145 6.18 -10.06 -8.47
C ARG A 145 5.86 -8.58 -8.30
N LEU A 146 4.62 -8.22 -7.96
CA LEU A 146 4.22 -6.84 -7.71
C LEU A 146 4.93 -6.27 -6.48
N ARG A 147 5.03 -7.04 -5.39
CA ARG A 147 5.79 -6.66 -4.19
C ARG A 147 7.28 -6.40 -4.51
N TYR A 148 7.89 -7.27 -5.30
CA TYR A 148 9.28 -7.09 -5.74
C TYR A 148 9.45 -5.83 -6.61
N ARG A 149 8.55 -5.59 -7.57
CA ARG A 149 8.56 -4.36 -8.39
C ARG A 149 8.40 -3.10 -7.55
N GLY A 150 7.49 -3.10 -6.58
CA GLY A 150 7.29 -1.97 -5.66
C GLY A 150 8.54 -1.68 -4.83
N ALA A 151 9.17 -2.72 -4.26
CA ALA A 151 10.41 -2.57 -3.50
C ALA A 151 11.54 -1.98 -4.35
N ARG A 152 11.77 -2.51 -5.56
CA ARG A 152 12.82 -2.02 -6.48
C ARG A 152 12.56 -0.60 -6.99
N ARG A 153 11.31 -0.18 -7.14
CA ARG A 153 10.96 1.20 -7.52
C ARG A 153 11.21 2.20 -6.40
N ARG A 154 10.93 1.81 -5.14
CA ARG A 154 11.23 2.66 -3.98
C ARG A 154 12.72 2.93 -3.85
N THR A 155 13.57 1.92 -4.07
CA THR A 155 15.03 2.10 -4.05
C THR A 155 15.50 2.99 -5.21
N ALA A 156 15.08 2.71 -6.44
CA ALA A 156 15.49 3.49 -7.62
C ALA A 156 15.00 4.96 -7.62
N GLY A 157 13.88 5.24 -6.96
CA GLY A 157 13.35 6.59 -6.83
C GLY A 157 14.12 7.49 -5.88
N LEU A 158 14.63 6.91 -4.79
CA LEU A 158 15.47 7.62 -3.83
C LEU A 158 16.80 8.06 -4.46
N ASP A 159 17.34 7.27 -5.39
CA ASP A 159 18.55 7.59 -6.16
C ASP A 159 18.34 8.74 -7.16
N ARG A 160 17.11 8.92 -7.69
CA ARG A 160 16.80 9.93 -8.72
C ARG A 160 16.61 11.36 -8.17
N LEU A 161 16.32 11.51 -6.87
CA LEU A 161 16.02 12.82 -6.27
C LEU A 161 17.22 13.78 -6.20
N ARG A 162 18.46 13.35 -6.55
CA ARG A 162 19.72 14.13 -6.48
C ARG A 162 19.79 15.05 -5.25
N LEU A 163 19.21 14.61 -4.15
CA LEU A 163 19.33 15.30 -2.87
C LEU A 163 20.81 15.18 -2.50
N PRO A 164 21.49 16.29 -2.16
CA PRO A 164 22.87 16.23 -1.73
C PRO A 164 23.05 15.10 -0.70
N ASN A 165 24.21 14.44 -0.69
CA ASN A 165 24.59 13.47 0.35
C ASN A 165 24.87 14.18 1.69
N THR A 166 23.99 15.12 2.05
CA THR A 166 23.98 15.83 3.31
C THR A 166 23.00 15.13 4.25
N ARG A 167 23.19 15.35 5.55
CA ARG A 167 22.27 14.88 6.59
C ARG A 167 20.85 15.39 6.35
N ALA A 168 20.70 16.67 6.00
CA ALA A 168 19.43 17.26 5.59
C ALA A 168 18.77 16.53 4.40
N GLY A 169 19.53 16.22 3.34
CA GLY A 169 19.02 15.45 2.20
C GLY A 169 18.55 14.04 2.58
N THR A 170 19.26 13.39 3.52
CA THR A 170 18.87 12.08 4.06
C THR A 170 17.58 12.17 4.87
N ALA A 171 17.42 13.19 5.71
CA ALA A 171 16.19 13.42 6.46
C ALA A 171 15.00 13.67 5.53
N VAL A 172 15.18 14.50 4.50
CA VAL A 172 14.14 14.75 3.49
C VAL A 172 13.75 13.46 2.76
N ARG A 173 14.72 12.64 2.31
CA ARG A 173 14.43 11.32 1.70
C ARG A 173 13.66 10.42 2.65
N ALA A 174 14.06 10.38 3.92
CA ALA A 174 13.40 9.59 4.93
C ALA A 174 11.93 10.03 5.10
N ALA A 175 11.67 11.32 5.32
CA ALA A 175 10.31 11.83 5.47
C ALA A 175 9.44 11.55 4.23
N LEU A 176 9.96 11.78 3.03
CA LEU A 176 9.26 11.51 1.77
C LEU A 176 8.96 10.01 1.56
N SER A 177 9.80 9.11 2.10
CA SER A 177 9.54 7.66 2.05
C SER A 177 8.31 7.23 2.87
N ARG A 178 7.77 8.13 3.69
CA ARG A 178 6.62 7.90 4.58
C ARG A 178 5.32 8.54 4.11
N LEU A 179 5.29 9.13 2.92
CA LEU A 179 4.04 9.64 2.33
C LEU A 179 2.93 8.58 2.36
N GLY A 180 1.73 9.01 2.76
CA GLY A 180 0.55 8.15 2.90
C GLY A 180 0.46 7.37 4.22
N LYS A 181 1.48 7.42 5.10
CA LYS A 181 1.40 6.79 6.44
C LYS A 181 0.43 7.56 7.35
N PRO A 182 -0.39 6.88 8.17
CA PRO A 182 -1.42 7.55 8.96
C PRO A 182 -0.85 8.41 10.08
N TYR A 183 -1.53 9.52 10.36
CA TYR A 183 -1.29 10.31 11.56
C TYR A 183 -1.78 9.57 12.80
N VAL A 184 -0.95 9.52 13.86
CA VAL A 184 -1.35 9.09 15.21
C VAL A 184 -0.65 9.97 16.22
N TRP A 185 -1.42 10.61 17.10
CA TRP A 185 -0.89 11.43 18.18
C TRP A 185 0.12 10.64 19.02
N GLY A 186 1.32 11.18 19.22
CA GLY A 186 2.39 10.53 19.98
C GLY A 186 3.26 9.56 19.17
N ALA A 187 2.93 9.23 17.91
CA ALA A 187 3.69 8.25 17.14
C ALA A 187 4.98 8.80 16.51
N THR A 188 6.04 7.99 16.52
CA THR A 188 7.41 8.34 16.08
C THR A 188 7.95 7.44 14.97
N GLY A 189 7.06 6.76 14.24
CA GLY A 189 7.43 5.88 13.13
C GLY A 189 7.70 4.42 13.50
N PRO A 190 8.13 3.59 12.52
CA PRO A 190 8.30 3.95 11.11
C PRO A 190 6.99 3.89 10.28
N ASP A 191 5.89 3.41 10.86
CA ASP A 191 4.64 3.17 10.12
C ASP A 191 3.50 4.13 10.47
N ARG A 192 3.64 4.93 11.52
CA ARG A 192 2.65 5.91 12.00
C ARG A 192 3.39 7.09 12.61
N PHE A 193 2.88 8.31 12.44
CA PHE A 193 3.59 9.52 12.85
C PHE A 193 2.65 10.58 13.43
N ASP A 194 3.09 11.38 14.39
CA ASP A 194 2.63 12.77 14.51
C ASP A 194 3.62 13.74 13.85
N CYS A 195 3.35 15.03 13.92
CA CYS A 195 4.14 16.06 13.24
C CYS A 195 5.62 16.04 13.64
N SER A 196 5.90 16.13 14.94
CA SER A 196 7.26 16.15 15.49
C SER A 196 7.92 14.77 15.48
N GLY A 197 7.14 13.69 15.54
CA GLY A 197 7.61 12.32 15.38
C GLY A 197 8.08 12.05 13.94
N LEU A 198 7.45 12.64 12.93
CA LEU A 198 7.91 12.54 11.54
C LEU A 198 9.27 13.22 11.33
N THR A 199 9.42 14.46 11.80
CA THR A 199 10.68 15.21 11.68
C THR A 199 11.80 14.56 12.47
N GLN A 200 11.51 14.14 13.71
CA GLN A 200 12.46 13.42 14.56
C GLN A 200 12.93 12.13 13.90
N TRP A 201 12.00 11.26 13.49
CA TRP A 201 12.35 9.98 12.86
C TRP A 201 13.17 10.17 11.59
N ALA A 202 12.81 11.16 10.76
CA ALA A 202 13.52 11.50 9.54
C ALA A 202 14.98 11.90 9.81
N TYR A 203 15.20 12.77 10.80
CA TYR A 203 16.54 13.22 11.17
C TYR A 203 17.36 12.15 11.90
N THR A 204 16.71 11.23 12.63
CA THR A 204 17.38 10.02 13.14
C THR A 204 17.97 9.18 12.01
N GLN A 205 17.32 9.08 10.84
CA GLN A 205 17.91 8.38 9.67
C GLN A 205 19.14 9.10 9.10
N ALA A 206 19.28 10.39 9.40
CA ALA A 206 20.43 11.22 9.05
C ALA A 206 21.46 11.31 10.18
N GLY A 207 21.27 10.57 11.29
CA GLY A 207 22.14 10.56 12.45
C GLY A 207 22.19 11.90 13.20
N VAL A 208 21.15 12.72 13.11
CA VAL A 208 21.02 13.97 13.89
C VAL A 208 19.83 13.79 14.83
N PRO A 209 20.03 13.80 16.16
CA PRO A 209 18.92 13.71 17.09
C PRO A 209 18.12 15.01 17.05
N LEU A 210 16.79 14.89 17.04
CA LEU A 210 15.89 16.00 17.32
C LEU A 210 15.09 15.70 18.58
N SER A 211 14.74 16.76 19.30
CA SER A 211 13.87 16.70 20.45
C SER A 211 12.48 16.19 20.06
N ARG A 212 11.73 15.62 21.01
CA ARG A 212 10.50 14.87 20.68
C ARG A 212 9.32 15.75 20.30
N THR A 213 9.14 16.89 20.95
CA THR A 213 7.92 17.69 20.83
C THR A 213 8.17 18.96 20.02
N THR A 214 7.14 19.52 19.39
CA THR A 214 7.25 20.79 18.65
C THR A 214 7.79 21.93 19.52
N TYR A 215 7.37 21.98 20.78
CA TYR A 215 7.83 22.94 21.79
C TYR A 215 9.33 22.89 22.07
N THR A 216 9.94 21.72 21.88
CA THR A 216 11.39 21.54 22.04
C THR A 216 12.12 21.66 20.70
N GLN A 217 11.55 21.12 19.62
CA GLN A 217 12.15 21.21 18.28
C GLN A 217 12.28 22.64 17.75
N ILE A 218 11.43 23.56 18.21
CA ILE A 218 11.56 24.97 17.86
C ILE A 218 12.86 25.60 18.41
N HIS A 219 13.60 24.89 19.27
CA HIS A 219 14.92 25.29 19.76
C HIS A 219 16.06 24.43 19.18
N ASP A 220 15.75 23.39 18.39
CA ASP A 220 16.76 22.54 17.77
C ASP A 220 17.41 23.27 16.58
N GLY A 221 18.69 23.57 16.70
CA GLY A 221 19.50 24.20 15.65
C GLY A 221 19.37 25.73 15.59
N ILE A 222 19.64 26.31 14.42
CA ILE A 222 19.74 27.77 14.26
C ILE A 222 18.48 28.37 13.62
N PRO A 223 18.07 29.60 14.01
CA PRO A 223 16.99 30.30 13.33
C PRO A 223 17.37 30.62 11.88
N VAL A 224 16.41 30.49 10.96
CA VAL A 224 16.60 30.78 9.54
C VAL A 224 15.52 31.74 9.06
N SER A 225 15.90 32.74 8.27
CA SER A 225 14.93 33.62 7.63
C SER A 225 14.22 32.91 6.48
N ARG A 226 12.96 33.29 6.19
CA ARG A 226 12.18 32.66 5.11
C ARG A 226 12.89 32.67 3.76
N SER A 227 13.60 33.76 3.44
CA SER A 227 14.37 33.88 2.18
C SER A 227 15.56 32.93 2.09
N GLN A 228 16.02 32.38 3.22
CA GLN A 228 17.16 31.47 3.32
C GLN A 228 16.75 30.02 3.55
N ILE A 229 15.45 29.70 3.46
CA ILE A 229 14.94 28.35 3.67
C ILE A 229 15.57 27.36 2.69
N ARG A 230 15.94 26.19 3.19
CA ARG A 230 16.53 25.09 2.41
C ARG A 230 15.83 23.78 2.73
N PRO A 231 15.85 22.80 1.81
CA PRO A 231 15.40 21.44 2.12
C PRO A 231 16.12 20.90 3.37
N GLY A 232 15.33 20.37 4.30
CA GLY A 232 15.77 19.92 5.61
C GLY A 232 15.40 20.88 6.75
N ASP A 233 15.22 22.17 6.49
CA ASP A 233 14.84 23.09 7.57
C ASP A 233 13.48 22.69 8.19
N LEU A 234 13.40 22.73 9.52
CA LEU A 234 12.16 22.56 10.27
C LEU A 234 11.33 23.83 10.15
N VAL A 235 10.05 23.68 9.84
CA VAL A 235 9.11 24.77 9.61
C VAL A 235 7.97 24.67 10.62
N PHE A 236 7.74 25.74 11.35
CA PHE A 236 6.73 25.85 12.40
C PHE A 236 5.69 26.89 11.96
N PRO A 237 4.55 26.48 11.38
CA PRO A 237 3.45 27.40 11.08
C PRO A 237 2.70 27.85 12.34
N SER A 238 2.85 27.11 13.44
CA SER A 238 2.37 27.46 14.78
C SER A 238 3.24 26.74 15.83
N ILE A 239 3.10 27.09 17.10
CA ILE A 239 3.85 26.45 18.20
C ILE A 239 3.49 24.95 18.35
N GLY A 240 2.27 24.57 17.97
CA GLY A 240 1.75 23.20 18.10
C GLY A 240 2.04 22.28 16.91
N HIS A 241 2.71 22.76 15.85
CA HIS A 241 2.90 21.97 14.64
C HIS A 241 4.27 22.19 14.00
N VAL A 242 4.81 21.15 13.39
CA VAL A 242 6.10 21.19 12.70
C VAL A 242 6.04 20.41 11.39
N GLN A 243 6.75 20.92 10.40
CA GLN A 243 6.84 20.40 9.06
C GLN A 243 8.32 20.36 8.65
N LEU A 244 8.66 19.59 7.61
CA LEU A 244 10.02 19.54 7.08
C LEU A 244 10.06 20.18 5.69
N ALA A 245 10.89 21.20 5.51
CA ALA A 245 11.07 21.85 4.22
C ALA A 245 11.64 20.89 3.19
N ILE A 246 11.06 20.88 1.98
CA ILE A 246 11.55 20.07 0.85
C ILE A 246 11.97 20.91 -0.36
N GLY A 247 11.96 22.24 -0.20
CA GLY A 247 12.30 23.23 -1.23
C GLY A 247 11.07 23.86 -1.90
N ASN A 248 11.28 24.96 -2.63
CA ASN A 248 10.28 25.65 -3.46
C ASN A 248 8.96 25.98 -2.75
N ASN A 249 9.04 26.51 -1.53
CA ASN A 249 7.87 26.80 -0.70
C ASN A 249 6.96 25.58 -0.52
N MET A 250 7.52 24.38 -0.42
CA MET A 250 6.80 23.16 -0.07
C MET A 250 7.41 22.50 1.17
N VAL A 251 6.56 21.78 1.88
CA VAL A 251 6.90 21.03 3.10
C VAL A 251 6.30 19.63 3.05
N VAL A 252 6.90 18.69 3.79
CA VAL A 252 6.29 17.40 4.14
C VAL A 252 5.88 17.41 5.61
N GLU A 253 4.70 16.89 5.91
CA GLU A 253 4.12 16.95 7.26
C GLU A 253 3.22 15.76 7.58
N ALA A 254 2.99 15.51 8.87
CA ALA A 254 1.88 14.69 9.38
C ALA A 254 0.91 15.65 10.09
N PRO A 255 -0.20 16.07 9.46
CA PRO A 255 -0.87 17.32 9.85
C PRO A 255 -1.80 17.18 11.07
N HIS A 256 -2.67 16.15 11.11
CA HIS A 256 -3.62 15.96 12.20
C HIS A 256 -4.27 14.56 12.14
N ALA A 257 -5.04 14.22 13.18
CA ALA A 257 -5.82 12.97 13.23
C ALA A 257 -6.71 12.79 11.99
N GLY A 258 -6.75 11.55 11.47
CA GLY A 258 -7.51 11.21 10.25
C GLY A 258 -6.80 11.56 8.93
N ALA A 259 -5.69 12.30 8.97
CA ALA A 259 -4.85 12.55 7.81
C ALA A 259 -3.69 11.55 7.69
N THR A 260 -2.95 11.68 6.60
CA THR A 260 -1.73 10.91 6.33
C THR A 260 -0.55 11.85 6.12
N VAL A 261 0.68 11.35 6.25
CA VAL A 261 1.88 12.08 5.86
C VAL A 261 1.74 12.57 4.41
N GLN A 262 1.91 13.87 4.22
CA GLN A 262 1.53 14.57 3.00
C GLN A 262 2.50 15.71 2.66
N ILE A 263 2.46 16.16 1.40
CA ILE A 263 3.16 17.36 0.94
C ILE A 263 2.16 18.51 0.92
N SER A 264 2.54 19.64 1.50
CA SER A 264 1.72 20.85 1.59
C SER A 264 2.50 22.09 1.17
N PRO A 265 1.83 23.17 0.74
CA PRO A 265 2.45 24.47 0.56
C PRO A 265 3.02 25.02 1.88
N LEU A 266 4.15 25.72 1.79
CA LEU A 266 4.76 26.46 2.88
C LEU A 266 3.90 27.69 3.19
N GLY A 267 3.29 27.72 4.38
CA GLY A 267 2.51 28.87 4.84
C GLY A 267 3.31 30.17 4.84
N ALA A 268 2.63 31.33 4.73
CA ALA A 268 3.29 32.63 4.64
C ALA A 268 4.03 33.02 5.94
N HIS A 269 3.42 32.76 7.09
CA HIS A 269 3.93 33.09 8.41
C HIS A 269 4.44 31.82 9.10
N VAL A 270 5.75 31.69 9.23
CA VAL A 270 6.41 30.50 9.78
C VAL A 270 7.66 30.89 10.57
N ALA A 271 7.93 30.18 11.66
CA ALA A 271 9.27 30.13 12.25
C ALA A 271 10.05 28.99 11.62
N ILE A 272 11.34 29.19 11.34
CA ILE A 272 12.18 28.19 10.67
C ILE A 272 13.43 27.93 11.49
N ARG A 273 13.74 26.64 11.70
CA ARG A 273 14.98 26.19 12.33
C ARG A 273 15.75 25.29 11.38
N ARG A 274 17.07 25.44 11.36
CA ARG A 274 17.97 24.54 10.64
C ARG A 274 18.70 23.68 11.65
N PRO A 275 18.37 22.37 11.72
CA PRO A 275 19.13 21.42 12.51
C PRO A 275 20.60 21.43 12.09
N VAL A 276 21.47 21.64 13.07
CA VAL A 276 22.93 21.55 12.91
C VAL A 276 23.39 20.18 13.40
N PRO A 277 24.39 19.55 12.76
CA PRO A 277 25.00 18.32 13.24
C PRO A 277 25.65 18.45 14.62
#